data_AF-A0A645EJ54-F1
#
_entry.id   AF-A0A645EJ54-F1
#
_cell.length_a   1.000
_cell.length_b   1.000
_cell.length_c   1.000
_cell.angle_alpha   90.00
_cell.angle_beta   90.00
_cell.angle_gamma   90.00
#
_symmetry.space_group_name_H-M   'P 1'
#
loop_
_entity.id
_entity.type
_entity.pdbx_description
1 polymer ?
#
loop_
_entity_poly.entity_id
_entity_poly.type
_entity_poly.pdbx_seq_one_letter_code
_entity_poly.pdbx_strand_id
1 'polypeptide(L)'
;MTNCGWTGLGASYNLPNSSGCPVWYYQPDNMWQMMADSNKAAKNSLALGFTFDSSPVADQITACSNVIAQYYLPLINGEVNIDEVLPVFQQALRDAGIEQVIAEKQTQLDAWLAAK
;
A
#
# COMPACT_ATOMS: atom_id res chain seq x y z
N MET A 1 0.30 2.84 -22.21
CA MET A 1 -0.57 3.51 -21.22
C MET A 1 -1.21 2.42 -20.36
N THR A 2 -1.24 2.58 -19.04
CA THR A 2 -1.84 1.61 -18.13
C THR A 2 -3.37 1.74 -18.17
N ASN A 3 -4.08 0.61 -18.12
CA ASN A 3 -5.55 0.60 -18.17
C ASN A 3 -6.20 0.63 -16.76
N CYS A 4 -5.42 0.88 -15.71
CA CYS A 4 -5.91 0.86 -14.32
C CYS A 4 -6.59 2.19 -13.93
N GLY A 5 -7.70 2.07 -13.21
CA GLY A 5 -8.66 3.15 -12.95
C GLY A 5 -8.22 4.36 -12.13
N TRP A 6 -6.95 4.43 -11.74
CA TRP A 6 -6.43 5.49 -10.88
C TRP A 6 -5.23 6.24 -11.46
N THR A 7 -4.76 5.85 -12.64
CA THR A 7 -3.70 6.58 -13.36
C THR A 7 -4.28 7.27 -14.58
N GLY A 8 -5.29 8.12 -14.36
CA GLY A 8 -5.64 9.10 -15.39
C GLY A 8 -4.39 9.92 -15.71
N LEU A 9 -3.95 9.88 -16.97
CA LEU A 9 -2.76 10.58 -17.44
C LEU A 9 -2.99 12.10 -17.33
N GLY A 10 -2.08 12.79 -16.62
CA GLY A 10 -2.20 14.18 -16.19
C GLY A 10 -2.39 14.30 -14.67
N ALA A 11 -2.94 15.42 -14.19
CA ALA A 11 -3.27 15.65 -12.78
C ALA A 11 -4.62 14.98 -12.35
N SER A 12 -5.14 14.02 -13.11
CA SER A 12 -6.46 13.43 -12.80
C SER A 12 -6.50 12.61 -11.51
N TYR A 13 -5.35 12.15 -11.00
CA TYR A 13 -5.28 11.42 -9.72
C TYR A 13 -5.61 12.32 -8.51
N ASN A 14 -5.46 13.64 -8.64
CA ASN A 14 -5.72 14.62 -7.59
C ASN A 14 -6.88 15.58 -7.89
N LEU A 15 -7.62 15.32 -8.97
CA LEU A 15 -8.81 16.08 -9.38
C LEU A 15 -10.09 15.26 -9.07
N PRO A 16 -11.28 15.90 -9.02
CA PRO A 16 -12.55 15.19 -8.94
C PRO A 16 -12.75 14.21 -10.10
N ASN A 17 -13.82 13.40 -10.03
CA ASN A 17 -14.09 12.32 -11.00
C ASN A 17 -13.80 12.70 -12.47
N SER A 18 -12.67 12.21 -12.98
CA SER A 18 -12.18 12.54 -14.31
C SER A 18 -12.97 11.85 -15.43
N SER A 19 -13.70 10.77 -15.13
CA SER A 19 -14.50 10.04 -16.12
C SER A 19 -15.65 10.85 -16.71
N GLY A 20 -15.99 12.00 -16.09
CA GLY A 20 -16.94 12.97 -16.64
C GLY A 20 -16.32 13.99 -17.60
N CYS A 21 -15.00 14.00 -17.76
CA CYS A 21 -14.28 14.93 -18.63
C CYS A 21 -14.02 14.31 -20.01
N PRO A 22 -13.90 15.12 -21.07
CA PRO A 22 -13.33 14.66 -22.34
C PRO A 22 -11.93 14.08 -22.15
N VAL A 23 -11.58 13.09 -22.96
CA VAL A 23 -10.22 12.56 -23.02
C VAL A 23 -9.26 13.60 -23.62
N TRP A 24 -7.97 13.53 -23.29
CA TRP A 24 -6.96 14.40 -23.91
C TRP A 24 -6.74 14.02 -25.38
N TYR A 25 -6.29 14.97 -26.21
CA TYR A 25 -6.17 14.77 -27.67
C TYR A 25 -5.24 13.61 -28.11
N TYR A 26 -4.31 13.20 -27.25
CA TYR A 26 -3.38 12.09 -27.50
C TYR A 26 -3.88 10.74 -26.97
N GLN A 27 -5.12 10.70 -26.45
CA GLN A 27 -5.71 9.54 -25.82
C GLN A 27 -6.74 8.87 -26.72
N PRO A 28 -6.99 7.57 -26.54
CA PRO A 28 -8.10 6.90 -27.20
C PRO A 28 -9.45 7.50 -26.75
N ASP A 29 -10.36 7.72 -27.70
CA ASP A 29 -11.73 8.21 -27.44
C ASP A 29 -12.50 7.33 -26.45
N ASN A 30 -12.19 6.03 -26.44
CA ASN A 30 -12.83 5.03 -25.57
C ASN A 30 -12.07 4.76 -24.26
N MET A 31 -11.12 5.61 -23.86
CA MET A 31 -10.33 5.42 -22.64
C MET A 31 -11.19 5.10 -21.40
N TRP A 32 -12.29 5.83 -21.19
CA TRP A 32 -13.15 5.63 -20.02
C TRP A 32 -13.82 4.26 -20.01
N GLN A 33 -14.17 3.74 -21.19
CA GLN A 33 -14.70 2.38 -21.32
C GLN A 33 -13.63 1.35 -20.99
N MET A 34 -12.42 1.52 -21.55
CA MET A 34 -11.29 0.62 -21.26
C MET A 34 -10.97 0.57 -19.76
N MET A 35 -11.06 1.72 -19.08
CA MET A 35 -10.88 1.85 -17.64
C MET A 35 -11.99 1.13 -16.86
N ALA A 36 -13.26 1.35 -17.22
CA ALA A 36 -14.40 0.70 -16.59
C ALA A 36 -14.31 -0.84 -16.71
N ASP A 37 -13.92 -1.33 -17.89
CA ASP A 37 -13.73 -2.76 -18.14
C ASP A 37 -12.58 -3.34 -17.29
N SER A 38 -11.46 -2.62 -17.20
CA SER A 38 -10.33 -3.02 -16.34
C SER A 38 -10.71 -3.06 -14.87
N ASN A 39 -11.47 -2.06 -14.39
CA ASN A 39 -11.93 -2.01 -13.00
C ASN A 39 -12.91 -3.16 -12.70
N LYS A 40 -13.80 -3.48 -13.63
CA LYS A 40 -14.75 -4.60 -13.50
C LYS A 40 -14.05 -5.96 -13.48
N ALA A 41 -12.93 -6.10 -14.20
CA ALA A 41 -12.11 -7.31 -14.23
C ALA A 41 -11.13 -7.40 -13.05
N ALA A 42 -10.96 -6.34 -12.26
CA ALA A 42 -10.01 -6.32 -11.16
C ALA A 42 -10.44 -7.29 -10.04
N LYS A 43 -9.47 -8.04 -9.53
CA LYS A 43 -9.67 -8.89 -8.35
C LYS A 43 -9.48 -8.03 -7.11
N ASN A 44 -10.54 -7.91 -6.31
CA ASN A 44 -10.46 -7.19 -5.04
C ASN A 44 -9.62 -7.97 -4.02
N SER A 45 -8.80 -7.24 -3.26
CA SER A 45 -8.13 -7.81 -2.08
C SER A 45 -9.17 -8.36 -1.10
N LEU A 46 -8.88 -9.51 -0.49
CA LEU A 46 -9.71 -10.04 0.61
C LEU A 46 -9.79 -9.05 1.78
N ALA A 47 -8.72 -8.30 2.02
CA ALA A 47 -8.61 -7.28 3.04
C ALA A 47 -9.07 -5.87 2.59
N LEU A 48 -9.71 -5.74 1.41
CA LEU A 48 -10.26 -4.45 0.97
C LEU A 48 -11.33 -3.96 1.96
N GLY A 49 -11.08 -2.81 2.59
CA GLY A 49 -11.95 -2.21 3.62
C GLY A 49 -11.53 -2.50 5.06
N PHE A 50 -10.53 -3.36 5.29
CA PHE A 50 -9.94 -3.55 6.61
C PHE A 50 -9.10 -2.33 7.01
N THR A 51 -9.28 -1.85 8.24
CA THR A 51 -8.47 -0.79 8.84
C THR A 51 -7.91 -1.31 10.16
N PHE A 52 -6.59 -1.27 10.31
CA PHE A 52 -5.91 -1.71 11.51
C PHE A 52 -6.02 -0.66 12.62
N ASP A 53 -6.48 -1.06 13.80
CA ASP A 53 -6.38 -0.25 15.03
C ASP A 53 -5.03 -0.51 15.70
N SER A 54 -4.13 0.45 15.60
CA SER A 54 -2.80 0.36 16.19
C SER A 54 -2.76 0.70 17.68
N SER A 55 -3.86 1.13 18.29
CA SER A 55 -3.88 1.59 19.68
C SER A 55 -3.31 0.57 20.68
N PRO A 56 -3.57 -0.76 20.56
CA PRO A 56 -3.01 -1.75 21.47
C PRO A 56 -1.48 -1.92 21.39
N VAL A 57 -0.85 -1.49 20.30
CA VAL A 57 0.58 -1.68 20.00
C VAL A 57 1.26 -0.36 19.59
N ALA A 58 0.77 0.77 20.10
CA ALA A 58 1.22 2.10 19.70
C ALA A 58 2.71 2.35 19.98
N ASP A 59 3.24 1.83 21.08
CA ASP A 59 4.65 1.94 21.44
C ASP A 59 5.55 1.18 20.46
N GLN A 60 5.16 -0.04 20.10
CA GLN A 60 5.86 -0.89 19.13
C GLN A 60 5.81 -0.28 17.72
N ILE A 61 4.68 0.32 17.34
CA ILE A 61 4.56 1.07 16.08
C ILE A 61 5.55 2.24 16.05
N THR A 62 5.66 2.98 17.15
CA THR A 62 6.59 4.10 17.27
C THR A 62 8.04 3.61 17.19
N ALA A 63 8.39 2.55 17.93
CA ALA A 63 9.72 1.96 17.90
C ALA A 63 10.10 1.43 16.51
N CYS A 64 9.20 0.71 15.85
CA CYS A 64 9.41 0.21 14.48
C CYS A 64 9.55 1.35 13.47
N SER A 65 8.81 2.45 13.63
CA SER A 65 8.92 3.63 12.76
C SER A 65 10.31 4.26 12.81
N ASN A 66 10.94 4.30 14.00
CA ASN A 66 12.31 4.79 14.14
C ASN A 66 13.32 3.88 13.44
N VAL A 67 13.13 2.56 13.50
CA VAL A 67 13.98 1.59 12.77
C VAL A 67 13.80 1.74 11.25
N ILE A 68 12.56 1.88 10.77
CA ILE A 68 12.27 2.12 9.34
C ILE A 68 12.98 3.38 8.85
N ALA A 69 12.92 4.47 9.60
CA ALA A 69 13.57 5.74 9.24
C ALA A 69 15.09 5.62 9.07
N GLN A 70 15.73 4.68 9.79
CA GLN A 70 17.17 4.46 9.73
C GLN A 70 17.60 3.60 8.52
N TYR A 71 16.83 2.56 8.21
CA TYR A 71 17.30 1.50 7.29
C TYR A 71 16.55 1.42 5.96
N TYR A 72 15.29 1.86 5.90
CA TYR A 72 14.41 1.52 4.78
C TYR A 72 14.82 2.18 3.46
N LEU A 73 15.08 3.50 3.48
CA LEU A 73 15.34 4.28 2.27
C LEU A 73 16.59 3.81 1.49
N PRO A 74 17.78 3.67 2.11
CA PRO A 74 18.94 3.17 1.37
C PRO A 74 18.75 1.72 0.89
N LEU A 75 18.00 0.90 1.64
CA LEU A 75 17.74 -0.49 1.28
C LEU A 75 16.82 -0.60 0.05
N ILE A 76 15.71 0.15 0.03
CA ILE A 76 14.75 0.10 -1.09
C ILE A 76 15.30 0.72 -2.37
N ASN A 77 16.23 1.68 -2.25
CA ASN A 77 16.91 2.30 -3.38
C ASN A 77 18.12 1.49 -3.90
N GLY A 78 18.53 0.44 -3.18
CA GLY A 78 19.71 -0.35 -3.54
C GLY A 78 21.04 0.38 -3.32
N GLU A 79 21.09 1.32 -2.38
CA GLU A 79 22.28 2.13 -2.05
C GLU A 79 23.25 1.37 -1.12
N VAL A 80 22.83 0.23 -0.56
CA VAL A 80 23.60 -0.60 0.38
C VAL A 80 23.60 -2.06 -0.05
N ASN A 81 24.57 -2.84 0.46
CA ASN A 81 24.58 -4.29 0.26
C ASN A 81 23.39 -4.93 1.01
N ILE A 82 22.47 -5.53 0.25
CA ILE A 82 21.27 -6.16 0.81
C ILE A 82 21.60 -7.33 1.73
N ASP A 83 22.62 -8.13 1.40
CA ASP A 83 22.98 -9.33 2.17
C ASP A 83 23.55 -8.98 3.55
N GLU A 84 24.07 -7.76 3.71
CA GLU A 84 24.62 -7.25 4.97
C GLU A 84 23.56 -6.47 5.77
N VAL A 85 22.80 -5.58 5.12
CA VAL A 85 21.93 -4.63 5.82
C VAL A 85 20.53 -5.20 6.09
N LEU A 86 19.99 -6.05 5.22
CA LEU A 86 18.65 -6.62 5.42
C LEU A 86 18.54 -7.45 6.71
N PRO A 87 19.50 -8.33 7.07
CA PRO A 87 19.43 -9.07 8.33
C PRO A 87 19.46 -8.15 9.56
N VAL A 88 20.28 -7.09 9.52
CA VAL A 88 20.39 -6.10 10.60
C VAL A 88 19.07 -5.34 10.77
N PHE A 89 18.48 -4.88 9.67
CA PHE A 89 17.19 -4.20 9.68
C PHE A 89 16.07 -5.09 10.24
N GLN A 90 16.00 -6.35 9.80
CA GLN A 90 15.01 -7.30 10.31
C GLN A 90 15.17 -7.58 11.80
N GLN A 91 16.41 -7.72 12.29
CA GLN A 91 16.66 -7.91 13.72
C GLN A 91 16.24 -6.67 14.51
N ALA A 92 16.61 -5.47 14.06
CA ALA A 92 16.21 -4.22 14.71
C ALA A 92 14.69 -4.05 14.77
N LEU A 93 13.94 -4.47 13.73
CA LEU A 93 12.48 -4.50 13.75
C LEU A 93 11.92 -5.48 14.79
N ARG A 94 12.52 -6.68 14.91
CA ARG A 94 12.14 -7.67 15.94
C ARG A 94 12.39 -7.15 17.34
N ASP A 95 13.55 -6.54 17.57
CA ASP A 95 13.91 -5.91 18.85
C ASP A 95 12.95 -4.75 19.19
N ALA A 96 12.46 -4.03 18.17
CA ALA A 96 11.45 -2.98 18.30
C ALA A 96 10.00 -3.50 18.48
N GLY A 97 9.79 -4.82 18.46
CA GLY A 97 8.49 -5.43 18.72
C GLY A 97 7.59 -5.65 17.50
N ILE A 98 8.14 -5.71 16.27
CA ILE A 98 7.35 -5.92 15.05
C ILE A 98 6.46 -7.18 15.10
N GLU A 99 6.91 -8.24 15.78
CA GLU A 99 6.15 -9.49 15.91
C GLU A 99 4.83 -9.28 16.68
N GLN A 100 4.81 -8.38 17.66
CA GLN A 100 3.59 -8.02 18.40
C GLN A 100 2.62 -7.26 17.51
N VAL A 101 3.13 -6.34 16.68
CA VAL A 101 2.32 -5.60 15.68
C VAL A 101 1.72 -6.56 14.65
N ILE A 102 2.50 -7.53 14.18
CA ILE A 102 2.04 -8.56 13.22
C ILE A 102 0.93 -9.41 13.85
N ALA A 103 1.14 -9.90 15.08
CA ALA A 103 0.17 -10.74 15.78
C ALA A 103 -1.16 -10.00 16.06
N GLU A 104 -1.09 -8.74 16.48
CA GLU A 104 -2.26 -7.92 16.73
C GLU A 104 -3.02 -7.64 15.42
N LYS A 105 -2.31 -7.25 14.35
CA LYS A 105 -2.93 -7.03 13.04
C LYS A 105 -3.58 -8.29 12.48
N GLN A 106 -2.95 -9.45 12.66
CA GLN A 106 -3.52 -10.73 12.23
C GLN A 106 -4.82 -11.03 13.00
N THR A 107 -4.80 -10.86 14.32
CA THR A 107 -5.98 -11.06 15.17
C THR A 107 -7.16 -10.17 14.74
N GLN A 108 -6.89 -8.89 14.48
CA GLN A 108 -7.92 -7.95 14.00
C GLN A 108 -8.42 -8.30 12.58
N LEU A 109 -7.52 -8.71 11.68
CA LEU A 109 -7.88 -9.10 10.33
C LEU A 109 -8.76 -10.36 10.33
N ASP A 110 -8.42 -11.35 11.16
CA ASP A 110 -9.18 -12.59 11.31
C ASP A 110 -10.59 -12.32 11.87
N ALA A 111 -10.69 -11.48 12.91
CA ALA A 111 -11.97 -11.06 13.46
C ALA A 111 -12.82 -10.31 12.43
N TRP A 112 -12.21 -9.42 11.63
CA TRP A 112 -12.90 -8.69 10.58
C TRP A 112 -13.37 -9.59 9.44
N LEU A 113 -12.55 -10.57 9.02
CA LEU A 113 -12.91 -11.55 8.00
C LEU A 113 -14.05 -12.47 8.46
N ALA A 114 -14.08 -12.86 9.75
CA ALA A 114 -15.15 -13.68 10.31
C ALA A 114 -16.48 -12.94 10.44
N ALA A 115 -16.46 -11.60 10.49
CA ALA A 115 -17.65 -10.75 10.58
C ALA A 115 -18.21 -10.32 9.20
N LYS A 116 -17.59 -10.75 8.10
CA LYS A 116 -17.91 -10.35 6.71
C LYS A 116 -18.66 -11.44 5.96
#